data_AF-A0A350ERV1-F1
#
_entry.id   AF-A0A350ERV1-F1
#
_cell.length_a   1.000
_cell.length_b   1.000
_cell.length_c   1.000
_cell.angle_alpha   90.00
_cell.angle_beta   90.00
_cell.angle_gamma   90.00
#
_symmetry.space_group_name_H-M   'P 1'
#
loop_
_entity.id
_entity.type
_entity.pdbx_description
1 polymer ?
#
loop_
_entity_poly.entity_id
_entity_poly.type
_entity_poly.pdbx_seq_one_letter_code
_entity_poly.pdbx_strand_id
1 'polypeptide(L)'
;MLEVWAYTDQFSYAPGETLALRVSTTAQTYDVEIGRDGADYQPLLRFEGLAGTHHDTPADCSVNGCHWPVAQEITIPDDWASGAYL
;
A
#
# COMPACT_ATOMS: atom_id res chain seq x y z
N MET A 1 -16.28 8.76 -12.09
CA MET A 1 -15.76 9.17 -10.78
C MET A 1 -14.41 8.51 -10.59
N LEU A 2 -13.45 9.16 -9.94
CA LEU A 2 -12.16 8.53 -9.61
C LEU A 2 -12.26 7.92 -8.22
N GLU A 3 -11.82 6.66 -8.09
CA GLU A 3 -11.78 5.92 -6.84
C GLU A 3 -10.42 5.24 -6.71
N VAL A 4 -9.91 5.14 -5.48
CA VAL A 4 -8.66 4.43 -5.16
C VAL A 4 -8.81 3.74 -3.82
N TRP A 5 -8.45 2.47 -3.79
CA TRP A 5 -8.46 1.63 -2.61
C TRP A 5 -7.15 0.89 -2.55
N ALA A 6 -6.57 0.79 -1.35
CA ALA A 6 -5.31 0.10 -1.15
C ALA A 6 -5.30 -0.63 0.20
N TYR A 7 -4.59 -1.75 0.25
CA TYR A 7 -4.32 -2.46 1.49
C TYR A 7 -3.02 -3.27 1.37
N THR A 8 -2.44 -3.57 2.51
CA THR A 8 -1.26 -4.42 2.65
C THR A 8 -1.65 -5.83 3.09
N ASP A 9 -0.78 -6.81 2.85
CA ASP A 9 -1.04 -8.20 3.24
C ASP A 9 -0.95 -8.46 4.75
N GLN A 10 -0.30 -7.55 5.50
CA GLN A 10 -0.13 -7.62 6.95
C GLN A 10 -0.26 -6.21 7.56
N PHE A 11 -0.53 -6.16 8.87
CA PHE A 11 -0.66 -4.90 9.61
C PHE A 11 0.67 -4.35 10.13
N SER A 12 1.68 -5.21 10.29
CA SER A 12 2.97 -4.85 10.87
C SER A 12 4.06 -5.61 10.14
N TYR A 13 5.20 -4.94 9.97
CA TYR A 13 6.37 -5.49 9.32
C TYR A 13 7.62 -5.19 10.13
N ALA A 14 8.52 -6.15 10.23
CA ALA A 14 9.87 -6.00 10.72
C ALA A 14 10.83 -5.58 9.59
N PRO A 15 11.98 -4.98 9.94
CA PRO A 15 13.12 -4.84 9.03
C PRO A 15 13.41 -6.12 8.23
N GLY A 16 13.60 -5.97 6.92
CA GLY A 16 13.86 -7.05 5.98
C GLY A 16 12.62 -7.83 5.51
N GLU A 17 11.45 -7.63 6.11
CA GLU A 17 10.20 -8.21 5.59
C GLU A 17 9.74 -7.49 4.32
N THR A 18 8.92 -8.17 3.53
CA THR A 18 8.37 -7.61 2.28
C THR A 18 6.90 -7.30 2.45
N LEU A 19 6.55 -6.03 2.27
CA LEU A 19 5.20 -5.51 2.20
C LEU A 19 4.66 -5.71 0.79
N ALA A 20 3.54 -6.42 0.66
CA ALA A 20 2.82 -6.57 -0.59
C ALA A 20 1.63 -5.60 -0.65
N LEU A 21 1.77 -4.52 -1.40
CA LEU A 21 0.74 -3.49 -1.57
C LEU A 21 -0.21 -3.91 -2.69
N ARG A 22 -1.51 -3.90 -2.41
CA ARG A 22 -2.57 -4.19 -3.38
C ARG A 22 -3.39 -2.93 -3.57
N VAL A 23 -3.63 -2.55 -4.82
CA VAL A 23 -4.33 -1.31 -5.18
C VAL A 23 -5.40 -1.62 -6.23
N SER A 24 -6.59 -1.06 -6.07
CA SER A 24 -7.64 -1.01 -7.09
C SER A 24 -8.03 0.44 -7.31
N THR A 25 -7.98 0.90 -8.55
CA THR A 25 -8.34 2.28 -8.90
C THR A 25 -8.97 2.38 -10.28
N THR A 26 -9.88 3.34 -10.45
CA THR A 26 -10.43 3.71 -11.76
C THR A 26 -9.58 4.75 -12.48
N ALA A 27 -8.50 5.25 -11.86
CA ALA A 27 -7.56 6.16 -12.51
C ALA A 27 -6.67 5.41 -13.51
N GLN A 28 -6.18 6.11 -14.55
CA GLN A 28 -5.20 5.53 -15.49
C GLN A 28 -3.82 5.37 -14.84
N THR A 29 -3.47 6.31 -13.96
CA THR A 29 -2.22 6.30 -13.20
C THR A 29 -2.44 6.78 -11.77
N TYR A 30 -1.58 6.35 -10.85
CA TYR A 30 -1.57 6.80 -9.47
C TYR A 30 -0.14 6.85 -8.91
N ASP A 31 0.02 7.57 -7.80
CA ASP A 31 1.26 7.66 -7.05
C ASP A 31 1.06 7.00 -5.68
N VAL A 32 2.15 6.51 -5.08
CA VAL A 32 2.18 5.95 -3.73
C VAL A 32 3.26 6.67 -2.95
N GLU A 33 2.93 7.14 -1.75
CA GLU A 33 3.89 7.65 -0.78
C GLU A 33 3.73 6.84 0.49
N ILE A 34 4.85 6.40 1.07
CA ILE A 34 4.88 5.81 2.41
C ILE A 34 5.64 6.76 3.31
N GLY A 35 5.02 7.13 4.42
CA GLY A 35 5.66 7.96 5.42
C GLY A 35 5.38 7.51 6.84
N ARG A 36 6.31 7.83 7.73
CA ARG A 36 6.19 7.55 9.16
C ARG A 36 5.28 8.59 9.81
N ASP A 37 4.21 8.12 10.43
CA ASP A 37 3.24 8.93 11.15
C ASP A 37 3.67 9.10 12.62
N GLY A 38 4.62 10.01 12.83
CA GLY A 38 5.16 10.34 14.15
C GLY A 38 4.56 11.61 14.74
N ALA A 39 5.34 12.30 15.59
CA ALA A 39 5.00 13.65 16.04
C ALA A 39 4.91 14.62 14.84
N ASP A 40 5.80 14.43 13.88
CA ASP A 40 5.77 15.04 12.57
C ASP A 40 5.72 13.92 11.52
N TYR A 41 4.93 14.12 10.46
CA TYR A 41 4.91 13.21 9.32
C TYR A 41 6.23 13.26 8.55
N GLN A 42 6.79 12.10 8.24
CA GLN A 42 8.06 11.98 7.51
C GLN A 42 7.86 11.11 6.27
N PRO A 43 7.81 11.66 5.05
CA PRO A 43 7.76 10.88 3.83
C PRO A 43 9.10 10.17 3.62
N LEU A 44 9.06 8.86 3.37
CA LEU A 44 10.26 8.01 3.30
C LEU A 44 10.43 7.32 1.96
N LEU A 45 9.33 7.02 1.27
CA LEU A 45 9.34 6.33 -0.02
C LEU A 45 8.25 6.89 -0.92
N ARG A 46 8.55 7.03 -2.21
CA ARG A 46 7.58 7.47 -3.21
C ARG A 46 7.74 6.72 -4.53
N PHE A 47 6.61 6.30 -5.10
CA PHE A 47 6.48 5.80 -6.45
C PHE A 47 5.50 6.68 -7.22
N GLU A 48 5.83 7.02 -8.46
CA GLU A 48 5.01 7.90 -9.28
C GLU A 48 4.63 7.23 -10.61
N GLY A 49 3.46 7.58 -11.13
CA GLY A 49 3.02 7.13 -12.46
C GLY A 49 2.75 5.62 -12.58
N LEU A 50 2.37 4.96 -11.48
CA LEU A 50 2.01 3.55 -11.49
C LEU A 50 0.73 3.34 -12.30
N ALA A 51 0.69 2.29 -13.12
CA ALA A 51 -0.47 1.98 -13.94
C ALA A 51 -1.68 1.59 -13.08
N GLY A 52 -2.77 2.33 -13.19
CA GLY A 52 -4.01 2.06 -12.46
C GLY A 52 -4.82 0.93 -13.11
N THR A 53 -5.32 0.03 -12.28
CA THR A 53 -6.24 -1.05 -12.69
C THR A 53 -7.37 -1.16 -11.69
N HIS A 54 -8.60 -1.24 -12.18
CA HIS A 54 -9.75 -1.52 -11.34
C HIS A 54 -9.92 -3.04 -11.21
N HIS A 55 -10.14 -3.50 -9.99
CA HIS A 55 -10.40 -4.89 -9.66
C HIS A 55 -11.79 -5.03 -9.00
N ASP A 56 -12.53 -6.06 -9.41
CA ASP A 56 -13.80 -6.37 -8.78
C ASP A 56 -13.58 -6.71 -7.30
N THR A 57 -14.48 -6.21 -6.45
CA THR A 57 -14.42 -6.40 -5.00
C THR A 57 -15.44 -7.45 -4.59
N PRO A 58 -15.03 -8.62 -4.07
CA PRO A 58 -15.95 -9.63 -3.57
C PRO A 58 -16.84 -9.10 -2.44
N ALA A 59 -18.06 -9.61 -2.31
CA ALA A 59 -18.99 -9.18 -1.25
C ALA A 59 -18.50 -9.53 0.17
N ASP A 60 -17.63 -10.54 0.28
CA ASP A 60 -17.01 -11.03 1.51
C ASP A 60 -15.57 -10.50 1.71
N CYS A 61 -15.17 -9.46 0.96
CA CYS A 61 -13.82 -8.90 1.02
C CYS A 61 -13.42 -8.39 2.42
N SER A 62 -14.39 -8.01 3.25
CA SER A 62 -14.15 -7.59 4.63
C SER A 62 -13.73 -8.73 5.56
N VAL A 63 -13.99 -9.98 5.17
CA VAL A 63 -13.68 -11.17 5.96
C VAL A 63 -12.47 -11.91 5.37
N ASN A 64 -12.44 -12.10 4.05
CA ASN A 64 -11.43 -12.93 3.38
C ASN A 64 -10.33 -12.10 2.68
N GLY A 65 -10.53 -10.78 2.58
CA GLY A 65 -9.71 -9.89 1.77
C GLY A 65 -10.20 -9.81 0.32
N CYS A 66 -9.81 -8.77 -0.40
CA CYS A 66 -10.22 -8.59 -1.79
C CYS A 66 -9.49 -9.52 -2.79
N HIS A 67 -8.38 -10.13 -2.36
CA HIS A 67 -7.48 -10.95 -3.19
C HIS A 67 -7.02 -10.30 -4.50
N TRP A 68 -6.98 -8.97 -4.59
CA TRP A 68 -6.46 -8.26 -5.77
C TRP A 68 -5.00 -8.59 -6.03
N PRO A 69 -4.50 -8.59 -7.26
CA PRO A 69 -3.08 -8.77 -7.55
C PRO A 69 -2.18 -7.82 -6.76
N VAL A 70 -0.95 -8.25 -6.46
CA VAL A 70 0.05 -7.37 -5.84
C VAL A 70 0.42 -6.29 -6.86
N ALA A 71 0.22 -5.04 -6.47
CA ALA A 71 0.53 -3.88 -7.28
C ALA A 71 2.01 -3.51 -7.12
N GLN A 72 2.55 -3.55 -5.90
CA GLN A 72 3.95 -3.26 -5.58
C GLN A 72 4.44 -4.15 -4.44
N GLU A 73 5.72 -4.52 -4.48
CA GLU A 73 6.42 -5.19 -3.37
C GLU A 73 7.52 -4.27 -2.86
N ILE A 74 7.58 -4.10 -1.54
CA ILE A 74 8.50 -3.18 -0.88
C ILE A 74 9.18 -3.93 0.25
N THR A 75 10.50 -4.11 0.15
CA THR A 75 11.30 -4.63 1.26
C THR A 75 11.51 -3.52 2.28
N ILE A 76 11.12 -3.75 3.54
CA ILE A 76 11.25 -2.77 4.61
C ILE A 76 12.73 -2.59 4.94
N PRO A 77 13.30 -1.38 4.78
CA PRO A 77 14.70 -1.12 5.08
C PRO A 77 15.03 -1.29 6.57
N ASP A 78 16.27 -1.67 6.87
CA ASP A 78 16.75 -1.85 8.24
C ASP A 78 16.90 -0.54 9.03
N ASP A 79 16.95 0.59 8.35
CA ASP A 79 17.11 1.93 8.93
C ASP A 79 15.79 2.65 9.21
N TRP A 80 14.65 2.02 8.90
CA TRP A 80 13.33 2.57 9.23
C TRP A 80 13.06 2.46 10.74
N ALA A 81 12.81 3.61 11.36
CA ALA A 81 12.49 3.66 12.78
C ALA A 81 11.13 3.01 13.06
N SER A 82 11.01 2.19 14.11
CA SER A 82 9.72 1.61 14.50
C SER A 82 8.66 2.69 14.76
N GLY A 83 7.41 2.41 14.39
CA GLY A 83 6.30 3.35 14.51
C GLY A 83 5.13 2.99 13.61
N ALA A 84 4.16 3.92 13.52
CA ALA A 84 3.08 3.83 12.56
C ALA A 84 3.51 4.42 11.21
N TYR A 85 3.00 3.84 10.13
CA TYR A 85 3.24 4.27 8.75
C TYR A 85 1.90 4.35 8.04
N LEU A 86 1.78 5.31 7.12
CA LEU A 86 0.61 5.51 6.24
C LEU A 86 1.01 5.42 4.78
#